data_AF-A0A2M8Y0N3-F1
#
_entry.id   AF-A0A2M8Y0N3-F1
#
_cell.length_a   1.000
_cell.length_b   1.000
_cell.length_c   1.000
_cell.angle_alpha   90.00
_cell.angle_beta   90.00
_cell.angle_gamma   90.00
#
_symmetry.space_group_name_H-M   'P 1'
#
loop_
_entity.id
_entity.type
_entity.pdbx_description
1 polymer ?
#
loop_
_entity_poly.entity_id
_entity_poly.type
_entity_poly.pdbx_seq_one_letter_code
_entity_poly.pdbx_strand_id
1 'polypeptide(L)'
;MNKIIIYSIGFIAQILFSSRMILQWIISEKNKKILTPVLFWEISLFASFLLFVYGYLRHDFSIMLGQTITYYIYIRNIQLQNDWKKLHILLRWFVLLFPFFIVGYGYNNNVIDVDFLFKNESMPKWLLWTGITGQVLFTLRFIYQWLYSEKKKDSVLPLGFWIISLTGSLIIFIYAIIRKDPVLLAGHAIGLVIYSRNIIIIKKDGKINS
;
A
#
# COMPACT_ATOMS: atom_id res chain seq x y z
N MET A 1 11.79 18.31 12.22
CA MET A 1 12.47 17.82 11.00
C MET A 1 12.00 18.63 9.79
N ASN A 2 12.85 18.89 8.80
CA ASN A 2 12.49 19.70 7.63
C ASN A 2 11.36 19.02 6.80
N LYS A 3 10.30 19.78 6.45
CA LYS A 3 9.16 19.29 5.65
C LYS A 3 9.59 18.67 4.32
N ILE A 4 10.66 19.20 3.71
CA ILE A 4 11.22 18.67 2.46
C ILE A 4 11.66 17.22 2.66
N ILE A 5 12.43 16.93 3.71
CA ILE A 5 12.92 15.57 4.02
C ILE A 5 11.74 14.61 4.23
N ILE A 6 10.71 15.04 4.97
CA ILE A 6 9.52 14.22 5.21
C ILE A 6 8.83 13.89 3.87
N TYR A 7 8.58 14.89 3.02
CA TYR A 7 7.95 14.64 1.71
C TYR A 7 8.83 13.83 0.76
N SER A 8 10.16 14.01 0.79
CA SER A 8 11.10 13.20 0.00
C SER A 8 10.99 11.72 0.34
N ILE A 9 10.92 11.36 1.63
CA ILE A 9 10.71 9.95 2.06
C ILE A 9 9.42 9.40 1.45
N GLY A 10 8.33 10.15 1.54
CA GLY A 10 7.03 9.76 0.98
C GLY A 10 7.05 9.60 -0.54
N PHE A 11 7.65 10.54 -1.27
CA PHE A 11 7.76 10.46 -2.73
C PHE A 11 8.66 9.33 -3.20
N ILE A 12 9.77 9.06 -2.50
CA ILE A 12 10.62 7.88 -2.76
C ILE A 12 9.79 6.60 -2.62
N ALA A 13 8.97 6.50 -1.56
CA ALA A 13 8.08 5.36 -1.40
C ALA A 13 7.09 5.23 -2.58
N GLN A 14 6.48 6.31 -3.05
CA GLN A 14 5.58 6.30 -4.21
C GLN A 14 6.28 5.89 -5.51
N ILE A 15 7.52 6.34 -5.71
CA ILE A 15 8.34 5.94 -6.87
C ILE A 15 8.63 4.44 -6.81
N LEU A 16 8.99 3.89 -5.64
CA LEU A 16 9.21 2.45 -5.47
C LEU A 16 7.92 1.64 -5.69
N PHE A 17 6.77 2.11 -5.19
CA PHE A 17 5.48 1.48 -5.47
C PHE A 17 5.09 1.51 -6.94
N SER A 18 5.60 2.48 -7.70
CA SER A 18 5.37 2.59 -9.14
C SER A 18 6.35 1.71 -9.92
N SER A 19 7.63 1.69 -9.53
CA SER A 19 8.67 0.92 -10.20
C SER A 19 8.39 -0.58 -10.16
N ARG A 20 7.84 -1.10 -9.05
CA ARG A 20 7.41 -2.50 -8.96
C ARG A 20 6.35 -2.85 -10.01
N MET A 21 5.43 -1.94 -10.35
CA MET A 21 4.38 -2.21 -11.35
C MET A 21 4.99 -2.32 -12.74
N ILE A 22 5.93 -1.42 -13.06
CA ILE A 22 6.69 -1.46 -14.32
C ILE A 22 7.50 -2.75 -14.40
N LEU A 23 8.20 -3.12 -13.32
CA LEU A 23 8.98 -4.35 -13.24
C LEU A 23 8.10 -5.60 -13.49
N GLN A 24 6.96 -5.68 -12.82
CA GLN A 24 6.00 -6.78 -13.01
C GLN A 24 5.50 -6.85 -14.45
N TRP A 25 5.19 -5.71 -15.05
CA TRP A 25 4.73 -5.64 -16.43
C TRP A 25 5.80 -6.15 -17.41
N ILE A 26 7.03 -5.63 -17.35
CA ILE A 26 8.14 -6.02 -18.22
C ILE A 26 8.41 -7.54 -18.12
N ILE A 27 8.44 -8.08 -16.90
CA ILE A 27 8.70 -9.51 -16.69
C ILE A 27 7.54 -10.36 -17.20
N SER A 28 6.31 -9.89 -17.07
CA SER A 28 5.14 -10.64 -17.56
C SER A 28 5.09 -10.68 -19.08
N GLU A 29 5.38 -9.57 -19.76
CA GLU A 29 5.49 -9.50 -21.23
C GLU A 29 6.56 -10.46 -21.76
N LYS A 30 7.76 -10.42 -21.15
CA LYS A 30 8.88 -11.29 -21.55
C LYS A 30 8.54 -12.77 -21.46
N ASN A 31 7.74 -13.17 -20.48
CA ASN A 31 7.39 -14.57 -20.22
C ASN A 31 6.01 -14.98 -20.74
N LYS A 32 5.26 -14.05 -21.37
CA LYS A 32 3.87 -14.24 -21.84
C LYS A 32 2.94 -14.83 -20.77
N LYS A 33 3.23 -14.57 -19.50
CA LYS A 33 2.49 -15.04 -18.33
C LYS A 33 2.51 -13.95 -17.27
N ILE A 34 1.41 -13.76 -16.56
CA ILE A 34 1.35 -12.79 -15.46
C ILE A 34 2.17 -13.36 -14.29
N LEU A 35 3.41 -12.88 -14.15
CA LEU A 35 4.33 -13.31 -13.12
C LEU A 35 4.55 -12.16 -12.14
N THR A 36 4.47 -12.46 -10.84
CA THR A 36 4.87 -11.53 -9.78
C THR A 36 6.25 -11.95 -9.27
N PRO A 37 7.33 -11.36 -9.81
CA PRO A 37 8.70 -11.72 -9.39
C PRO A 37 8.90 -11.40 -7.90
N VAL A 38 9.79 -12.12 -7.22
CA VAL A 38 10.12 -11.86 -5.80
C VAL A 38 10.45 -10.39 -5.56
N LEU A 39 11.22 -9.79 -6.47
CA LEU A 39 11.63 -8.39 -6.42
C LEU A 39 10.44 -7.41 -6.37
N PHE A 40 9.27 -7.77 -6.91
CA PHE A 40 8.05 -6.98 -6.76
C PHE A 40 7.66 -6.83 -5.29
N TRP A 41 7.72 -7.92 -4.54
CA TRP A 41 7.35 -7.96 -3.13
C TRP A 41 8.42 -7.33 -2.24
N GLU A 42 9.70 -7.52 -2.57
CA GLU A 42 10.81 -6.88 -1.85
C GLU A 42 10.78 -5.35 -1.99
N ILE A 43 10.61 -4.84 -3.21
CA ILE A 43 10.43 -3.39 -3.45
C ILE A 43 9.18 -2.88 -2.71
N SER A 44 8.08 -3.64 -2.76
CA SER A 44 6.84 -3.27 -2.04
C SER A 44 7.04 -3.20 -0.53
N LEU A 45 7.80 -4.14 0.04
CA LEU A 45 8.12 -4.19 1.46
C LEU A 45 8.92 -2.96 1.89
N PHE A 46 9.94 -2.61 1.12
CA PHE A 46 10.76 -1.43 1.40
C PHE A 46 9.99 -0.12 1.19
N ALA A 47 9.18 -0.02 0.14
CA ALA A 47 8.31 1.13 -0.10
C ALA A 47 7.30 1.32 1.05
N SER A 48 6.70 0.23 1.52
CA SER A 48 5.75 0.24 2.64
C SER A 48 6.40 0.67 3.94
N PHE A 49 7.63 0.23 4.20
CA PHE A 49 8.45 0.71 5.32
C PHE A 49 8.66 2.23 5.26
N LEU A 50 9.09 2.76 4.11
CA LEU A 50 9.30 4.21 3.95
C LEU A 50 8.00 5.01 4.09
N LEU A 51 6.89 4.50 3.53
CA LEU A 51 5.59 5.16 3.63
C LEU A 51 5.00 5.08 5.05
N PHE A 52 5.32 4.03 5.81
CA PHE A 52 5.01 3.95 7.24
C PHE A 52 5.80 5.00 8.03
N VAL A 53 7.11 5.12 7.81
CA VAL A 53 7.95 6.15 8.43
C VAL A 53 7.43 7.55 8.08
N TYR A 54 7.05 7.77 6.82
CA TYR A 54 6.38 8.98 6.37
C TYR A 54 5.10 9.28 7.18
N GLY A 55 4.22 8.28 7.33
CA GLY A 55 2.99 8.41 8.13
C GLY A 55 3.28 8.76 9.59
N TYR A 56 4.27 8.11 10.20
CA TYR A 56 4.70 8.40 11.57
C TYR A 56 5.18 9.86 11.72
N LEU A 57 6.04 10.33 10.81
CA LEU A 57 6.55 11.71 10.80
C LEU A 57 5.48 12.77 10.51
N ARG A 58 4.36 12.36 9.90
CA ARG A 58 3.19 13.19 9.62
C ARG A 58 2.11 13.09 10.72
N HIS A 59 2.36 12.31 11.77
CA HIS A 59 1.38 11.96 12.80
C HIS A 59 0.07 11.44 12.18
N ASP A 60 0.21 10.56 11.18
CA ASP A 60 -0.90 10.05 10.38
C ASP A 60 -1.08 8.54 10.58
N PHE A 61 -1.93 8.21 11.55
CA PHE A 61 -2.23 6.82 11.89
C PHE A 61 -2.83 6.04 10.73
N SER A 62 -3.64 6.68 9.88
CA SER A 62 -4.28 6.04 8.74
C SER A 62 -3.24 5.43 7.80
N ILE A 63 -2.21 6.22 7.46
CA ILE A 63 -1.10 5.76 6.61
C ILE A 63 -0.36 4.61 7.28
N MET A 64 0.01 4.76 8.56
CA MET A 64 0.73 3.73 9.32
C MET A 64 -0.03 2.41 9.35
N LEU A 65 -1.33 2.45 9.61
CA LEU A 65 -2.20 1.27 9.64
C LEU A 65 -2.26 0.59 8.27
N GLY A 66 -2.54 1.33 7.20
CA GLY A 66 -2.60 0.78 5.84
C GLY A 66 -1.28 0.13 5.41
N GLN A 67 -0.16 0.78 5.73
CA GLN A 67 1.16 0.22 5.44
C GLN A 67 1.46 -1.01 6.29
N THR A 68 1.12 -1.01 7.57
CA THR A 68 1.32 -2.20 8.43
C THR A 68 0.59 -3.43 7.88
N ILE A 69 -0.66 -3.28 7.44
CA ILE A 69 -1.42 -4.41 6.87
C ILE A 69 -0.78 -4.89 5.57
N THR A 70 -0.48 -3.99 4.63
CA THR A 70 0.11 -4.35 3.34
C THR A 70 1.52 -4.92 3.47
N TYR A 71 2.30 -4.42 4.43
CA TYR A 71 3.63 -4.90 4.80
C TYR A 71 3.65 -6.40 5.11
N TYR A 72 2.73 -6.89 5.94
CA TYR A 72 2.63 -8.32 6.24
C TYR A 72 2.19 -9.17 5.04
N ILE A 73 1.33 -8.62 4.17
CA ILE A 73 0.97 -9.29 2.90
C ILE A 73 2.23 -9.50 2.05
N TYR A 74 3.13 -8.51 1.98
CA TYR A 74 4.36 -8.60 1.21
C TYR A 74 5.33 -9.64 1.78
N ILE A 75 5.53 -9.65 3.09
CA ILE A 75 6.33 -10.69 3.76
C ILE A 75 5.79 -12.08 3.44
N ARG A 76 4.47 -12.26 3.54
CA ARG A 76 3.84 -13.56 3.27
C ARG A 76 4.08 -14.01 1.83
N ASN A 77 4.00 -13.10 0.87
CA ASN A 77 4.28 -13.43 -0.54
C ASN A 77 5.75 -13.80 -0.78
N ILE A 78 6.71 -13.12 -0.14
CA ILE A 78 8.15 -13.49 -0.21
C ILE A 78 8.38 -14.88 0.40
N GLN A 79 7.69 -15.20 1.50
CA GLN A 79 7.73 -16.54 2.11
C GLN A 79 7.17 -17.61 1.18
N LEU A 80 6.04 -17.35 0.51
CA LEU A 80 5.43 -18.28 -0.44
C LEU A 80 6.33 -18.57 -1.65
N GLN A 81 7.15 -17.60 -2.06
CA GLN A 81 8.13 -17.77 -3.14
C GLN A 81 9.45 -18.40 -2.67
N ASN A 82 9.53 -18.89 -1.43
CA ASN A 82 10.70 -19.52 -0.80
C ASN A 82 11.96 -18.64 -0.68
N ASP A 83 11.86 -17.35 -0.98
CA ASP A 83 13.00 -16.43 -0.96
C ASP A 83 13.23 -15.76 0.40
N TRP A 84 12.28 -15.88 1.34
CA TRP A 84 12.41 -15.33 2.69
C TRP A 84 13.67 -15.79 3.43
N LYS A 85 14.09 -17.04 3.23
CA LYS A 85 15.28 -17.60 3.90
C LYS A 85 16.60 -17.02 3.37
N LYS A 86 16.60 -16.37 2.19
CA LYS A 86 17.77 -15.67 1.63
C LYS A 86 18.13 -14.43 2.44
N LEU A 87 17.14 -13.80 3.09
CA LEU A 87 17.37 -12.66 3.98
C LEU A 87 18.10 -13.10 5.25
N HIS A 88 19.08 -12.30 5.67
CA HIS A 88 19.80 -12.52 6.92
C HIS A 88 18.82 -12.61 8.11
N ILE A 89 19.08 -13.52 9.05
CA ILE A 89 18.14 -13.81 10.13
C ILE A 89 17.83 -12.58 10.99
N LEU A 90 18.83 -11.72 11.24
CA LEU A 90 18.62 -10.46 11.96
C LEU A 90 17.67 -9.52 11.20
N LEU A 91 17.82 -9.44 9.88
CA LEU A 91 16.97 -8.59 9.04
C LEU A 91 15.53 -9.11 9.00
N ARG A 92 15.34 -10.44 9.02
CA ARG A 92 14.00 -11.06 9.11
C ARG A 92 13.28 -10.66 10.40
N TRP A 93 13.96 -10.78 11.54
CA TRP A 93 13.39 -10.37 12.84
C TRP A 93 13.14 -8.87 12.90
N PHE A 94 14.07 -8.05 12.39
CA PHE A 94 13.89 -6.61 12.29
C PHE A 94 12.63 -6.25 11.49
N VAL A 95 12.49 -6.82 10.29
CA VAL A 95 11.34 -6.59 9.41
C VAL A 95 10.04 -6.97 10.11
N LEU A 96 9.96 -8.18 10.71
CA LEU A 96 8.74 -8.63 11.39
C LEU A 96 8.38 -7.76 12.61
N LEU A 97 9.37 -7.31 13.37
CA LEU A 97 9.14 -6.59 14.62
C LEU A 97 9.09 -5.08 14.44
N PHE A 98 9.49 -4.55 13.29
CA PHE A 98 9.60 -3.10 13.05
C PHE A 98 8.31 -2.32 13.37
N PRO A 99 7.10 -2.74 12.90
CA PRO A 99 5.88 -2.01 13.24
C PRO A 99 5.63 -1.98 14.75
N PHE A 100 5.98 -3.05 15.48
CA PHE A 100 5.83 -3.14 16.93
C PHE A 100 6.87 -2.31 17.68
N PHE A 101 8.12 -2.25 17.20
CA PHE A 101 9.15 -1.39 17.78
C PHE A 101 8.76 0.08 17.72
N ILE A 102 8.17 0.54 16.61
CA ILE A 102 7.71 1.93 16.50
C ILE A 102 6.57 2.21 17.49
N VAL A 103 5.60 1.30 17.59
CA VAL A 103 4.48 1.43 18.55
C VAL A 103 5.01 1.43 19.99
N GLY A 104 5.89 0.48 20.34
CA GLY A 104 6.46 0.36 21.68
C GLY A 104 7.39 1.52 22.06
N TYR A 105 8.26 1.95 21.15
CA TYR A 105 9.12 3.13 21.34
C TYR A 105 8.29 4.41 21.50
N GLY A 106 7.24 4.55 20.69
CA GLY A 106 6.33 5.69 20.79
C GLY A 106 5.56 5.71 22.11
N TYR A 107 5.06 4.55 22.56
CA TYR A 107 4.36 4.42 23.83
C TYR A 107 5.28 4.74 25.02
N ASN A 108 6.50 4.19 25.04
CA ASN A 108 7.44 4.37 26.14
C ASN A 108 7.98 5.81 26.27
N ASN A 109 8.01 6.57 25.18
CA ASN A 109 8.45 7.97 25.19
C ASN A 109 7.31 8.98 25.35
N ASN A 110 6.07 8.55 25.62
CA ASN A 110 4.87 9.40 25.60
C ASN A 110 4.68 10.20 24.29
N VAL A 111 5.27 9.74 23.18
CA VAL A 111 5.18 10.36 21.84
C VAL A 111 4.00 9.78 21.06
N ILE A 112 3.75 8.48 21.25
CA ILE A 112 2.52 7.80 20.85
C ILE A 112 1.72 7.60 22.12
N ASP A 113 1.13 8.68 22.61
CA ASP A 113 -0.03 8.50 23.45
C ASP A 113 -1.12 7.92 22.55
N VAL A 114 -1.71 6.78 22.92
CA VAL A 114 -2.80 6.18 22.13
C VAL A 114 -3.97 7.19 22.07
N ASP A 115 -4.08 8.03 23.11
CA ASP A 115 -4.92 9.21 23.12
C ASP A 115 -4.45 10.31 22.14
N PHE A 116 -3.16 10.50 21.84
CA PHE A 116 -2.70 11.45 20.81
C PHE A 116 -2.90 10.93 19.37
N LEU A 117 -2.99 9.61 19.15
CA LEU A 117 -3.35 9.04 17.84
C LEU A 117 -4.86 9.05 17.57
N PHE A 118 -5.70 8.82 18.59
CA PHE A 118 -7.16 8.72 18.46
C PHE A 118 -7.95 9.94 18.98
N LYS A 119 -7.38 10.74 19.89
CA LYS A 119 -7.89 12.03 20.40
C LYS A 119 -6.93 13.19 20.04
N ASN A 120 -6.29 13.09 18.87
CA ASN A 120 -5.43 14.17 18.40
C ASN A 120 -6.25 15.47 18.25
N GLU A 121 -5.93 16.52 19.02
CA GLU A 121 -6.57 17.85 18.85
C GLU A 121 -6.33 18.42 17.44
N SER A 122 -5.32 17.93 16.73
CA SER A 122 -4.96 18.40 15.39
C SER A 122 -5.74 17.75 14.23
N MET A 123 -6.49 16.66 14.47
CA MET A 123 -7.25 15.97 13.41
C MET A 123 -8.64 15.54 13.87
N PRO A 124 -9.72 15.99 13.19
CA PRO A 124 -11.07 15.56 13.51
C PRO A 124 -11.23 14.04 13.43
N LYS A 125 -11.94 13.43 14.39
CA LYS A 125 -12.16 11.97 14.44
C LYS A 125 -12.76 11.41 13.15
N TRP A 126 -13.68 12.15 12.52
CA TRP A 126 -14.27 11.72 11.25
C TRP A 126 -13.23 11.57 10.14
N LEU A 127 -12.24 12.47 10.09
CA LEU A 127 -11.19 12.46 9.08
C LEU A 127 -10.23 11.27 9.30
N LEU A 128 -9.90 10.96 10.55
CA LEU A 128 -9.16 9.74 10.92
C LEU A 128 -9.88 8.49 10.41
N TRP A 129 -11.17 8.35 10.70
CA TRP A 129 -11.95 7.20 10.26
C TRP A 129 -12.10 7.14 8.73
N THR A 130 -12.19 8.28 8.04
CA THR A 130 -12.13 8.32 6.57
C THR A 130 -10.79 7.77 6.05
N GLY A 131 -9.67 8.19 6.64
CA GLY A 131 -8.34 7.71 6.27
C GLY A 131 -8.20 6.20 6.50
N ILE A 132 -8.58 5.70 7.69
CA ILE A 132 -8.56 4.27 8.01
C ILE A 132 -9.43 3.47 7.02
N THR A 133 -10.66 3.93 6.78
CA THR A 133 -11.59 3.26 5.86
C THR A 133 -11.02 3.20 4.45
N GLY A 134 -10.45 4.30 3.96
CA GLY A 134 -9.79 4.36 2.66
C GLY A 134 -8.65 3.35 2.55
N GLN A 135 -7.77 3.31 3.55
CA GLN A 135 -6.60 2.41 3.59
C GLN A 135 -6.99 0.93 3.68
N VAL A 136 -7.99 0.59 4.51
CA VAL A 136 -8.52 -0.77 4.62
C VAL A 136 -9.16 -1.21 3.31
N LEU A 137 -10.07 -0.41 2.74
CA LEU A 137 -10.71 -0.71 1.45
C LEU A 137 -9.67 -0.88 0.34
N PHE A 138 -8.68 0.02 0.28
CA PHE A 138 -7.62 -0.08 -0.71
C PHE A 138 -6.76 -1.34 -0.54
N THR A 139 -6.64 -1.88 0.68
CA THR A 139 -5.93 -3.12 0.96
C THR A 139 -6.74 -4.36 0.59
N LEU A 140 -8.07 -4.32 0.78
CA LEU A 140 -8.97 -5.44 0.43
C LEU A 140 -8.86 -5.89 -1.03
N ARG A 141 -8.39 -5.03 -1.94
CA ARG A 141 -8.14 -5.41 -3.34
C ARG A 141 -7.20 -6.63 -3.44
N PHE A 142 -6.18 -6.73 -2.59
CA PHE A 142 -5.22 -7.83 -2.63
C PHE A 142 -5.85 -9.12 -2.15
N ILE A 143 -6.68 -9.05 -1.10
CA ILE A 143 -7.46 -10.20 -0.62
C ILE A 143 -8.44 -10.66 -1.70
N TYR A 144 -9.15 -9.73 -2.32
CA TYR A 144 -10.08 -10.04 -3.41
C TYR A 144 -9.37 -10.70 -4.60
N GLN A 145 -8.23 -10.14 -5.03
CA GLN A 145 -7.43 -10.73 -6.09
C GLN A 145 -6.95 -12.13 -5.72
N TRP A 146 -6.46 -12.32 -4.50
CA TRP A 146 -5.96 -13.61 -4.05
C TRP A 146 -7.07 -14.68 -4.09
N LEU A 147 -8.23 -14.41 -3.49
CA LEU A 147 -9.38 -15.31 -3.51
C LEU A 147 -9.86 -15.63 -4.94
N TYR A 148 -9.86 -14.63 -5.82
CA TYR A 148 -10.24 -14.81 -7.21
C TYR A 148 -9.24 -15.67 -7.98
N SER A 149 -7.94 -15.42 -7.78
CA SER A 149 -6.86 -16.14 -8.44
C SER A 149 -6.75 -17.59 -7.99
N GLU A 150 -6.97 -17.88 -6.71
CA GLU A 150 -7.03 -19.27 -6.23
C GLU A 150 -8.17 -20.05 -6.88
N LYS A 151 -9.34 -19.43 -7.02
CA LYS A 151 -10.51 -20.08 -7.64
C LYS A 151 -10.30 -20.36 -9.13
N LYS A 152 -9.60 -19.49 -9.85
CA LYS A 152 -9.35 -19.63 -11.29
C LYS A 152 -8.02 -20.30 -11.65
N LYS A 153 -7.16 -20.58 -10.66
CA LYS A 153 -5.78 -21.06 -10.84
C LYS A 153 -4.98 -20.18 -11.82
N ASP A 154 -5.29 -18.88 -11.84
CA ASP A 154 -4.65 -17.91 -12.73
C ASP A 154 -4.48 -16.55 -12.03
N SER A 155 -3.34 -15.90 -12.25
CA SER A 155 -2.95 -14.67 -11.57
C SER A 155 -3.52 -13.44 -12.30
N VAL A 156 -4.84 -13.41 -12.46
CA VAL A 156 -5.54 -12.31 -13.14
C VAL A 156 -5.91 -11.22 -12.13
N LEU A 157 -5.90 -9.97 -12.58
CA LEU A 157 -6.46 -8.84 -11.84
C LEU A 157 -7.94 -8.66 -12.25
N PRO A 158 -8.91 -9.24 -11.51
CA PRO A 158 -10.32 -9.21 -11.89
C PRO A 158 -10.88 -7.79 -11.87
N LEU A 159 -12.02 -7.57 -12.53
CA LEU A 159 -12.74 -6.30 -12.50
C LEU A 159 -12.94 -5.77 -11.05
N GLY A 160 -13.26 -6.66 -10.10
CA GLY A 160 -13.43 -6.29 -8.70
C GLY A 160 -12.16 -5.72 -8.06
N PHE A 161 -10.96 -6.18 -8.43
CA PHE A 161 -9.70 -5.59 -7.96
C PHE A 161 -9.60 -4.11 -8.35
N TRP A 162 -9.96 -3.79 -9.60
CA TRP A 162 -9.89 -2.42 -10.12
C TRP A 162 -10.97 -1.53 -9.52
N ILE A 163 -12.19 -2.05 -9.34
CA ILE A 163 -13.29 -1.32 -8.68
C ILE A 163 -12.91 -1.00 -7.23
N ILE A 164 -12.46 -2.00 -6.44
CA ILE A 164 -12.02 -1.79 -5.06
C ILE A 164 -10.85 -0.78 -5.01
N SER A 165 -9.89 -0.90 -5.94
CA SER A 165 -8.77 0.05 -6.04
C SER A 165 -9.23 1.47 -6.32
N LEU A 166 -10.19 1.66 -7.23
CA LEU A 166 -10.75 2.97 -7.57
C LEU A 166 -11.48 3.57 -6.36
N THR A 167 -12.36 2.81 -5.71
CA THR A 167 -13.12 3.27 -4.54
C THR A 167 -12.21 3.63 -3.37
N GLY A 168 -11.27 2.75 -3.01
CA GLY A 168 -10.29 3.03 -1.95
C GLY A 168 -9.42 4.23 -2.29
N SER A 169 -8.96 4.35 -3.54
CA SER A 169 -8.14 5.48 -3.99
C SER A 169 -8.90 6.80 -3.99
N LEU A 170 -10.20 6.81 -4.30
CA LEU A 170 -11.04 8.02 -4.21
C LEU A 170 -11.14 8.52 -2.78
N ILE A 171 -11.36 7.61 -1.82
CA ILE A 171 -11.45 7.96 -0.40
C ILE A 171 -10.11 8.51 0.10
N ILE A 172 -8.99 7.84 -0.24
CA ILE A 172 -7.66 8.31 0.17
C ILE A 172 -7.29 9.62 -0.54
N PHE A 173 -7.73 9.83 -1.78
CA PHE A 173 -7.52 11.08 -2.50
C PHE A 173 -8.25 12.26 -1.84
N ILE A 174 -9.53 12.08 -1.48
CA ILE A 174 -10.30 13.08 -0.73
C ILE A 174 -9.64 13.35 0.63
N TYR A 175 -9.24 12.28 1.34
CA TYR A 175 -8.49 12.37 2.59
C TYR A 175 -7.20 13.20 2.44
N ALA A 176 -6.43 12.96 1.38
CA ALA A 176 -5.18 13.66 1.09
C ALA A 176 -5.40 15.16 0.78
N ILE A 177 -6.47 15.51 0.07
CA ILE A 177 -6.85 16.92 -0.16
C ILE A 177 -7.08 17.63 1.18
N ILE A 178 -7.91 17.03 2.03
CA ILE A 178 -8.30 17.63 3.33
C ILE A 178 -7.08 17.73 4.26
N ARG A 179 -6.21 16.71 4.27
CA ARG A 179 -4.95 16.70 5.04
C ARG A 179 -3.82 17.54 4.42
N LYS A 180 -4.03 18.09 3.22
CA LYS A 180 -3.00 18.78 2.42
C LYS A 180 -1.73 17.92 2.31
N ASP A 181 -1.92 16.64 2.01
CA ASP A 181 -0.85 15.66 1.89
C ASP A 181 -0.45 15.48 0.42
N PRO A 182 0.66 16.12 -0.04
CA PRO A 182 1.02 16.08 -1.46
C PRO A 182 1.47 14.69 -1.92
N VAL A 183 1.96 13.84 -1.01
CA VAL A 183 2.49 12.51 -1.35
C VAL A 183 1.34 11.56 -1.66
N LEU A 184 0.34 11.49 -0.76
CA LEU A 184 -0.85 10.68 -1.01
C LEU A 184 -1.66 11.23 -2.18
N LEU A 185 -1.78 12.56 -2.29
CA LEU A 185 -2.50 13.20 -3.38
C LEU A 185 -1.93 12.76 -4.75
N ALA A 186 -0.61 12.87 -4.93
CA ALA A 186 0.04 12.50 -6.19
C ALA A 186 -0.10 11.00 -6.49
N GLY A 187 0.18 10.14 -5.52
CA GLY A 187 0.08 8.68 -5.70
C GLY A 187 -1.33 8.24 -6.06
N HIS A 188 -2.35 8.77 -5.37
CA HIS A 188 -3.74 8.41 -5.62
C HIS A 188 -4.33 9.09 -6.85
N ALA A 189 -3.90 10.30 -7.23
CA ALA A 189 -4.31 10.92 -8.50
C ALA A 189 -3.95 10.03 -9.70
N ILE A 190 -2.69 9.56 -9.74
CA ILE A 190 -2.21 8.65 -10.77
C ILE A 190 -3.00 7.33 -10.72
N GLY A 191 -3.20 6.79 -9.51
CA GLY A 191 -4.00 5.59 -9.29
C GLY A 191 -5.41 5.68 -9.86
N LEU A 192 -6.13 6.78 -9.60
CA LEU A 192 -7.49 7.01 -10.09
C LEU A 192 -7.60 6.92 -11.61
N VAL A 193 -6.64 7.51 -12.33
CA VAL A 193 -6.58 7.46 -13.80
C VAL A 193 -6.36 6.02 -14.27
N ILE A 194 -5.38 5.32 -13.70
CA ILE A 194 -5.04 3.94 -14.07
C ILE A 194 -6.23 2.99 -13.81
N TYR A 195 -6.84 3.08 -12.62
CA TYR A 195 -7.92 2.18 -12.24
C TYR A 195 -9.18 2.41 -13.09
N SER A 196 -9.53 3.68 -13.36
CA SER A 196 -10.64 4.02 -14.25
C SER A 196 -10.42 3.50 -15.66
N ARG A 197 -9.22 3.71 -16.22
CA ARG A 197 -8.84 3.21 -17.55
C ARG A 197 -8.99 1.69 -17.63
N ASN A 198 -8.47 0.95 -16.65
CA ASN A 198 -8.52 -0.51 -16.66
C ASN A 198 -9.95 -1.06 -16.54
N ILE A 199 -10.82 -0.42 -15.74
CA ILE A 199 -12.25 -0.78 -15.67
C ILE A 199 -12.92 -0.60 -17.03
N ILE A 200 -12.65 0.52 -17.74
CA ILE A 200 -13.23 0.81 -19.05
C ILE A 200 -12.80 -0.24 -20.08
N ILE A 201 -11.50 -0.59 -20.11
CA ILE A 201 -10.96 -1.60 -21.03
C ILE A 201 -11.62 -2.95 -20.79
N ILE A 202 -11.64 -3.44 -19.54
CA ILE A 202 -12.24 -4.75 -19.20
C ILE A 202 -13.73 -4.80 -19.56
N LYS A 203 -14.47 -3.71 -19.33
CA LYS A 203 -15.90 -3.65 -19.69
C LYS A 203 -16.13 -3.62 -21.20
N LYS A 204 -15.20 -3.10 -21.99
CA LYS A 204 -15.26 -3.11 -23.45
C LYS A 204 -14.91 -4.50 -24.00
N ASP A 205 -13.83 -5.11 -23.52
CA ASP A 205 -13.41 -6.44 -23.96
C ASP A 205 -14.46 -7.51 -23.60
N GLY A 206 -15.08 -7.40 -22.42
CA GLY A 206 -16.16 -8.28 -21.99
C GLY A 206 -17.47 -8.12 -22.80
N LYS A 207 -17.64 -7.01 -23.54
CA LYS A 207 -18.75 -6.80 -24.48
C LYS A 207 -18.42 -7.26 -25.92
N ILE A 208 -17.13 -7.35 -26.26
CA ILE A 208 -16.68 -7.79 -27.59
C ILE A 208 -16.62 -9.32 -27.66
N ASN A 209 -16.35 -9.99 -26.53
CA ASN A 209 -16.28 -11.45 -26.42
C ASN A 209 -17.59 -12.11 -25.91
N SER A 210 -18.70 -11.36 -25.85
CA SER A 210 -20.04 -11.84 -25.45
C SER A 210 -21.00 -11.80 -26.63
#